data_AF-A0A2P0QM75-F1
#
_entry.id   AF-A0A2P0QM75-F1
#
_cell.length_a   1.000
_cell.length_b   1.000
_cell.length_c   1.000
_cell.angle_alpha   90.00
_cell.angle_beta   90.00
_cell.angle_gamma   90.00
#
_symmetry.space_group_name_H-M   'P 1'
#
loop_
_entity.id
_entity.type
_entity.pdbx_description
1 polymer ?
#
loop_
_entity_poly.entity_id
_entity_poly.type
_entity_poly.pdbx_seq_one_letter_code
_entity_poly.pdbx_strand_id
1 'polypeptide(L)'
;DLTKRYISVDRGVVKAVNGVTFDVFTKEIFGIIGKSGAGKTTLSRIIAGIIEPTSGEINIRIGEEWVDMTKPGIDQRGRAKEYIGLLHQEYDLFPHRTVLDNLTDAIGLEFPKELAMRK
;
A
#
# COMPACT_ATOMS: atom_id res chain seq x y z
N ASP A 1 13.84 -8.93 7.28
CA ASP A 1 14.94 -7.97 6.98
C ASP A 1 14.70 -7.17 5.70
N LEU A 2 13.67 -6.35 5.68
CA LEU A 2 13.32 -5.53 4.51
C LEU A 2 14.26 -4.34 4.36
N THR A 3 14.72 -4.06 3.14
CA THR A 3 15.53 -2.87 2.85
C THR A 3 15.07 -2.09 1.62
N LYS A 4 15.26 -0.77 1.65
CA LYS A 4 15.11 0.12 0.50
C LYS A 4 16.23 1.15 0.51
N ARG A 5 17.01 1.18 -0.56
CA ARG A 5 18.11 2.11 -0.77
C ARG A 5 17.82 2.99 -2.00
N TYR A 6 18.12 4.27 -1.87
CA TYR A 6 18.13 5.24 -2.97
C TYR A 6 19.54 5.76 -3.18
N ILE A 7 19.88 6.08 -4.41
CA ILE A 7 21.13 6.76 -4.76
C ILE A 7 20.80 8.25 -4.94
N SER A 8 21.47 9.09 -4.17
CA SER A 8 21.37 10.56 -4.24
C SER A 8 22.74 11.12 -4.60
N VAL A 9 22.78 12.07 -5.54
CA VAL A 9 24.03 12.71 -5.97
C VAL A 9 24.71 13.42 -4.80
N ASP A 10 23.95 14.17 -3.99
CA ASP A 10 24.51 14.98 -2.90
C ASP A 10 24.71 14.19 -1.59
N ARG A 11 23.93 13.11 -1.39
CA ARG A 11 23.89 12.37 -0.11
C ARG A 11 24.42 10.94 -0.19
N GLY A 12 24.85 10.50 -1.36
CA GLY A 12 25.26 9.11 -1.59
C GLY A 12 24.09 8.13 -1.40
N VAL A 13 24.34 7.01 -0.74
CA VAL A 13 23.33 5.96 -0.53
C VAL A 13 22.43 6.28 0.66
N VAL A 14 21.17 6.56 0.38
CA VAL A 14 20.14 6.80 1.41
C VAL A 14 19.42 5.49 1.72
N LYS A 15 19.52 5.04 2.97
CA LYS A 15 18.83 3.84 3.48
C LYS A 15 17.43 4.20 3.99
N ALA A 16 16.47 4.32 3.08
CA ALA A 16 15.10 4.72 3.43
C ALA A 16 14.36 3.66 4.26
N VAL A 17 14.64 2.38 4.03
CA VAL A 17 14.23 1.27 4.91
C VAL A 17 15.46 0.40 5.14
N ASN A 18 15.76 0.05 6.39
CA ASN A 18 17.04 -0.57 6.74
C ASN A 18 16.85 -1.72 7.74
N GLY A 19 16.58 -2.93 7.23
CA GLY A 19 16.47 -4.14 8.05
C GLY A 19 15.21 -4.15 8.91
N VAL A 20 14.09 -3.67 8.37
CA VAL A 20 12.81 -3.66 9.09
C VAL A 20 12.19 -5.06 9.04
N THR A 21 11.74 -5.55 10.19
CA THR A 21 11.08 -6.85 10.36
C THR A 21 9.96 -6.70 11.39
N PHE A 22 8.77 -7.12 11.02
CA PHE A 22 7.60 -7.22 11.90
C PHE A 22 6.56 -8.11 11.23
N ASP A 23 5.65 -8.64 12.05
CA ASP A 23 4.45 -9.34 11.61
C ASP A 23 3.22 -8.53 12.03
N VAL A 24 2.18 -8.52 11.21
CA VAL A 24 0.88 -7.93 11.53
C VAL A 24 -0.19 -8.99 11.35
N PHE A 25 -0.95 -9.26 12.40
CA PHE A 25 -1.95 -10.31 12.40
C PHE A 25 -3.30 -9.81 11.87
N THR A 26 -4.14 -10.75 11.46
CA THR A 26 -5.50 -10.45 11.00
C THR A 26 -6.29 -9.72 12.09
N LYS A 27 -6.92 -8.59 11.72
CA LYS A 27 -7.66 -7.67 12.61
C LYS A 27 -6.78 -6.89 13.61
N GLU A 28 -5.46 -6.92 13.47
CA GLU A 28 -4.57 -6.07 14.27
C GLU A 28 -4.56 -4.64 13.75
N ILE A 29 -4.57 -3.67 14.68
CA ILE A 29 -4.29 -2.26 14.38
C ILE A 29 -2.81 -2.02 14.68
N PHE A 30 -2.02 -1.88 13.61
CA PHE A 30 -0.58 -1.68 13.70
C PHE A 30 -0.18 -0.25 13.33
N GLY A 31 0.72 0.36 14.11
CA GLY A 31 1.15 1.75 13.93
C GLY A 31 2.65 1.88 13.67
N ILE A 32 3.03 2.65 12.64
CA ILE A 32 4.43 3.02 12.35
C ILE A 32 4.62 4.49 12.70
N ILE A 33 5.42 4.76 13.74
CA ILE A 33 5.69 6.12 14.23
C ILE A 33 7.16 6.50 14.09
N GLY A 34 7.44 7.80 13.95
CA GLY A 34 8.80 8.31 13.80
C GLY A 34 8.83 9.70 13.18
N LYS A 35 9.98 10.38 13.29
CA LYS A 35 10.18 11.74 12.76
C LYS A 35 10.02 11.82 11.24
N SER A 36 9.85 13.02 10.70
CA SER A 36 9.90 13.24 9.24
C SER A 36 11.24 12.72 8.68
N GLY A 37 11.19 12.07 7.51
CA GLY A 37 12.38 11.46 6.89
C GLY A 37 12.77 10.07 7.42
N ALA A 38 12.10 9.53 8.45
CA ALA A 38 12.42 8.22 9.02
C ALA A 38 12.05 7.01 8.11
N GLY A 39 11.54 7.22 6.90
CA GLY A 39 11.21 6.15 5.96
C GLY A 39 9.77 5.59 6.02
N LYS A 40 8.91 6.14 6.90
CA LYS A 40 7.52 5.67 7.09
C LYS A 40 6.71 5.58 5.81
N THR A 41 6.68 6.66 5.02
CA THR A 41 5.96 6.72 3.75
C THR A 41 6.56 5.76 2.72
N THR A 42 7.88 5.59 2.72
CA THR A 42 8.55 4.60 1.85
C THR A 42 8.13 3.19 2.22
N LEU A 43 8.14 2.84 3.51
CA LEU A 43 7.71 1.52 4.00
C LEU A 43 6.23 1.26 3.68
N SER A 44 5.35 2.23 3.93
CA SER A 44 3.92 2.13 3.60
C SER A 44 3.67 1.90 2.11
N ARG A 45 4.37 2.63 1.22
CA ARG A 45 4.27 2.44 -0.23
C ARG A 45 4.81 1.09 -0.70
N ILE A 46 5.81 0.55 0.00
CA ILE A 46 6.32 -0.79 -0.27
C ILE A 46 5.27 -1.86 0.13
N ILE A 47 4.66 -1.72 1.31
CA ILE A 47 3.57 -2.61 1.76
C ILE A 47 2.39 -2.55 0.78
N ALA A 48 2.02 -1.36 0.29
CA ALA A 48 0.99 -1.18 -0.72
C ALA A 48 1.37 -1.69 -2.13
N GLY A 49 2.58 -2.23 -2.31
CA GLY A 49 3.07 -2.72 -3.60
C GLY A 49 3.27 -1.62 -4.65
N ILE A 50 3.32 -0.35 -4.25
CA ILE A 50 3.56 0.81 -5.15
C ILE A 50 5.05 0.92 -5.49
N ILE A 51 5.91 0.62 -4.52
CA ILE A 51 7.37 0.69 -4.67
C ILE A 51 7.96 -0.68 -4.33
N GLU A 52 8.94 -1.12 -5.11
CA GLU A 52 9.68 -2.35 -4.83
C GLU A 52 10.73 -2.13 -3.73
N PRO A 53 10.93 -3.08 -2.80
CA PRO A 53 12.09 -3.04 -1.93
C PRO A 53 13.38 -3.24 -2.72
N THR A 54 14.52 -2.86 -2.14
CA THR A 54 15.84 -3.20 -2.70
C THR A 54 16.21 -4.65 -2.39
N SER A 55 15.83 -5.15 -1.21
CA SER A 55 16.05 -6.54 -0.81
C SER A 55 15.14 -6.91 0.37
N GLY A 56 15.10 -8.19 0.69
CA GLY A 56 14.29 -8.74 1.77
C GLY A 56 12.99 -9.35 1.23
N GLU A 57 12.06 -9.59 2.14
CA GLU A 57 10.85 -10.35 1.87
C GLU A 57 9.63 -9.62 2.42
N ILE A 58 8.50 -9.76 1.73
CA ILE A 58 7.20 -9.27 2.15
C ILE A 58 6.19 -10.31 1.70
N ASN A 59 5.48 -10.90 2.65
CA ASN A 59 4.46 -11.89 2.38
C ASN A 59 3.11 -11.42 2.92
N ILE A 60 2.07 -11.55 2.12
CA ILE A 60 0.69 -11.23 2.51
C ILE A 60 -0.15 -12.49 2.42
N ARG A 61 -0.93 -12.76 3.46
CA ARG A 61 -1.83 -13.91 3.48
C ARG A 61 -3.16 -13.56 2.82
N ILE A 62 -3.54 -14.33 1.80
CA ILE A 62 -4.82 -14.21 1.10
C ILE A 62 -5.53 -15.56 1.23
N GLY A 63 -6.59 -15.61 2.05
CA GLY A 63 -7.21 -16.88 2.44
C GLY A 63 -6.21 -17.76 3.20
N GLU A 64 -5.86 -18.91 2.63
CA GLU A 64 -4.91 -19.86 3.21
C GLU A 64 -3.50 -19.77 2.61
N GLU A 65 -3.32 -18.94 1.57
CA GLU A 65 -2.07 -18.85 0.82
C GLU A 65 -1.26 -17.62 1.21
N TRP A 66 0.07 -17.76 1.16
CA TRP A 66 1.02 -16.65 1.29
C TRP A 66 1.47 -16.19 -0.09
N VAL A 67 1.39 -14.89 -0.32
CA VAL A 67 1.75 -14.25 -1.58
C VAL A 67 2.99 -13.38 -1.38
N ASP A 68 3.99 -13.59 -2.23
CA ASP A 68 5.26 -12.85 -2.20
C ASP A 68 5.12 -11.53 -2.95
N MET A 69 5.13 -10.43 -2.19
CA MET A 69 4.96 -9.07 -2.70
C MET A 69 6.20 -8.54 -3.43
N THR A 70 7.35 -9.23 -3.36
CA THR A 70 8.55 -8.84 -4.09
C THR A 70 8.52 -9.29 -5.55
N LYS A 71 7.67 -10.27 -5.89
CA LYS A 71 7.53 -10.81 -7.24
C LYS A 71 6.42 -10.10 -8.02
N PRO A 72 6.71 -9.53 -9.20
CA PRO A 72 5.67 -9.01 -10.08
C PRO A 72 4.82 -10.15 -10.66
N GLY A 73 3.61 -9.83 -11.11
CA GLY A 73 2.73 -10.77 -11.80
C GLY A 73 1.32 -10.78 -11.22
N ILE A 74 0.37 -11.23 -12.02
CA ILE A 74 -1.05 -11.30 -11.66
C ILE A 74 -1.24 -12.26 -10.47
N ASP A 75 -0.53 -13.39 -10.45
CA ASP A 75 -0.65 -14.38 -9.37
C ASP A 75 0.12 -14.03 -8.09
N GLN A 76 0.97 -12.98 -8.12
CA GLN A 76 1.83 -12.56 -7.01
C GLN A 76 1.41 -11.16 -6.51
N ARG A 77 2.31 -10.17 -6.57
CA ARG A 77 2.01 -8.79 -6.13
C ARG A 77 0.73 -8.21 -6.74
N GLY A 78 0.36 -8.59 -7.97
CA GLY A 78 -0.88 -8.16 -8.62
C GLY A 78 -2.12 -8.58 -7.82
N ARG A 79 -2.25 -9.88 -7.52
CA ARG A 79 -3.34 -10.44 -6.70
C ARG A 79 -3.42 -9.81 -5.32
N ALA A 80 -2.28 -9.62 -4.66
CA ALA A 80 -2.27 -9.07 -3.31
C ALA A 80 -2.72 -7.60 -3.23
N LYS A 81 -2.45 -6.80 -4.26
CA LYS A 81 -2.86 -5.39 -4.31
C LYS A 81 -4.37 -5.18 -4.22
N GLU A 82 -5.17 -6.11 -4.72
CA GLU A 82 -6.64 -6.04 -4.67
C GLU A 82 -7.18 -6.06 -3.22
N TYR A 83 -6.38 -6.55 -2.28
CA TYR A 83 -6.72 -6.64 -0.86
C TYR A 83 -6.11 -5.50 -0.02
N ILE A 84 -5.44 -4.52 -0.64
CA ILE A 84 -4.76 -3.43 0.06
C ILE A 84 -5.36 -2.09 -0.34
N GLY A 85 -6.13 -1.49 0.55
CA GLY A 85 -6.55 -0.09 0.43
C GLY A 85 -5.44 0.85 0.89
N LEU A 86 -5.24 1.95 0.17
CA LEU A 86 -4.33 3.02 0.57
C LEU A 86 -5.08 4.35 0.66
N LEU A 87 -4.96 5.01 1.81
CA LEU A 87 -5.41 6.38 2.00
C LEU A 87 -4.19 7.31 2.04
N HIS A 88 -4.21 8.35 1.21
CA HIS A 88 -3.12 9.30 1.08
C HIS A 88 -3.23 10.43 2.11
N GLN A 89 -2.09 11.04 2.47
CA GLN A 89 -2.05 12.14 3.45
C GLN A 89 -2.66 13.44 2.88
N GLU A 90 -2.48 13.67 1.57
CA GLU A 90 -3.16 14.74 0.83
C GLU A 90 -4.38 14.14 0.13
N TYR A 91 -5.48 14.91 0.06
CA TYR A 91 -6.75 14.43 -0.47
C TYR A 91 -6.65 14.14 -1.97
N ASP A 92 -6.51 12.86 -2.35
CA ASP A 92 -6.54 12.40 -3.74
C ASP A 92 -7.98 12.22 -4.26
N LEU A 93 -8.86 13.19 -3.97
CA LEU A 93 -10.25 13.18 -4.45
C LEU A 93 -10.36 13.80 -5.84
N PHE A 94 -11.32 13.35 -6.64
CA PHE A 94 -11.71 14.01 -7.88
C PHE A 94 -12.58 15.23 -7.54
N PRO A 95 -12.04 16.47 -7.67
CA PRO A 95 -12.70 17.67 -7.15
C PRO A 95 -13.95 18.05 -7.95
N HIS A 96 -14.08 17.53 -9.17
CA HIS A 96 -15.20 17.76 -10.08
C HIS A 96 -16.31 16.70 -9.92
N ARG A 97 -16.19 15.79 -8.96
CA ARG A 97 -17.13 14.70 -8.70
C ARG A 97 -17.79 14.87 -7.34
N THR A 98 -18.98 14.30 -7.17
CA THR A 98 -19.64 14.30 -5.86
C THR A 98 -18.92 13.37 -4.87
N VAL A 99 -19.25 13.48 -3.58
CA VAL A 99 -18.76 12.54 -2.56
C VAL A 99 -19.18 11.10 -2.88
N LEU A 100 -20.42 10.92 -3.38
CA LEU A 100 -20.93 9.60 -3.75
C LEU A 100 -20.14 9.01 -4.92
N ASP A 101 -19.84 9.81 -5.94
CA ASP A 101 -19.05 9.36 -7.09
C ASP A 101 -17.64 8.92 -6.67
N ASN A 102 -16.94 9.75 -5.88
CA ASN A 102 -15.61 9.42 -5.36
C ASN A 102 -15.63 8.13 -4.52
N LEU A 103 -16.66 7.92 -3.70
CA LEU A 103 -16.80 6.70 -2.90
C LEU A 103 -17.05 5.48 -3.79
N THR A 104 -17.87 5.63 -4.82
CA THR A 104 -18.29 4.50 -5.67
C THR A 104 -17.18 4.05 -6.62
N ASP A 105 -16.38 4.99 -7.13
CA ASP A 105 -15.19 4.65 -7.92
C ASP A 105 -14.14 3.87 -7.10
N ALA A 106 -14.00 4.19 -5.80
CA ALA A 106 -12.99 3.61 -4.94
C ALA A 106 -13.29 2.16 -4.48
N ILE A 107 -14.57 1.77 -4.45
CA ILE A 107 -15.01 0.47 -3.92
C ILE A 107 -15.18 -0.61 -5.01
N GLY A 108 -15.05 -0.26 -6.30
CA GLY A 108 -15.13 -1.22 -7.42
C GLY A 108 -16.44 -2.03 -7.48
N LEU A 109 -17.45 -1.67 -6.69
CA LEU A 109 -18.72 -2.37 -6.60
C LEU A 109 -19.60 -1.94 -7.78
N GLU A 110 -20.18 -2.92 -8.47
CA GLU A 110 -21.47 -2.70 -9.12
C GLU A 110 -22.39 -2.03 -8.10
N PHE A 111 -22.91 -0.85 -8.44
CA PHE A 111 -23.75 -0.04 -7.57
C PHE A 111 -24.81 -0.91 -6.86
N PRO A 112 -24.85 -0.91 -5.51
CA PRO A 112 -26.01 -1.42 -4.80
C PRO A 112 -27.24 -0.71 -5.35
N LYS A 113 -28.25 -1.47 -5.78
CA LYS A 113 -29.43 -0.91 -6.46
C LYS A 113 -30.14 0.15 -5.62
N GLU A 114 -30.00 0.08 -4.29
CA GLU A 114 -30.56 1.08 -3.36
C GLU A 114 -29.91 2.46 -3.49
N LEU A 115 -28.64 2.55 -3.90
CA LEU A 115 -27.91 3.81 -4.12
C LEU A 115 -28.04 4.33 -5.56
N ALA A 116 -28.40 3.47 -6.52
CA ALA A 116 -28.62 3.84 -7.91
C ALA A 116 -29.93 4.63 -8.16
N MET A 117 -30.82 4.67 -7.17
CA MET A 117 -32.10 5.41 -7.24
C MET A 117 -31.93 6.90 -6.92
N ARG A 118 -31.12 7.62 -7.71
CA ARG A 118 -31.27 9.09 -7.89
C ARG A 118 -30.86 9.49 -9.31
N LYS A 119 -31.79 9.34 -10.23
CA LYS A 119 -31.97 10.21 -11.39
C LYS A 119 -33.41 10.65 -11.45
#